data_AF-A0A0H4PXE1-F1
#
_entry.id   AF-A0A0H4PXE1-F1
#
_cell.length_a   1.000
_cell.length_b   1.000
_cell.length_c   1.000
_cell.angle_alpha   90.00
_cell.angle_beta   90.00
_cell.angle_gamma   90.00
#
_symmetry.space_group_name_H-M   'P 1'
#
loop_
_entity.id
_entity.type
_entity.pdbx_description
1 polymer ?
#
loop_
_entity_poly.entity_id
_entity_poly.type
_entity_poly.pdbx_seq_one_letter_code
_entity_poly.pdbx_strand_id
1 'polypeptide(L)'
;MKSLQKIGVVLTIIGLVIFTVLPFIGNYRLDEVTTIAVTKDIHSEAMVEILSPMFGKVYSSNTSFISSFKEYFNTYNEALKDNQEWDKVIWDNYAFPITKAASIGPVVDNPLLYLSLSIGLTILGGLLYILPLYRDEPAGIKNDGIFFSSMMARGWLGMITGTYLILFYIVLYWFPEYITNLVLMVDPISHFLSGGPASQWFLYGFIYSFAILVMGLRMFRKYKGNNYQLIRTTSVMFFQLSFAFILPEILVLFNKPWHDFKNIWPLDYSFFYEYRLDGMINSGALGMFMLILGILLIVVGVPLFTYLYGKRWYCSWVCGCGGLAETLGDPYRQLSDKSVKSWKIERYLIHSVLVFAVVMTGLTITNYFMSFELLGQATDQLHSIYGFAIGSLFAGVVGTGFYPFMGNRVWCRFGCPLAAYLGLVQRFKSRFRITTNGGQCISCGNCSTYCEMGIDVRWYAQRGQNIVRSSCVGCGVCSAVCPRGVLKLENGKEEGRINDMPIIIGNDSVKAKI
;
A
#
# COMPACT_ATOMS: atom_id res chain seq x y z
N MET A 1 -12.77 -25.96 -19.52
CA MET A 1 -12.53 -24.64 -18.84
C MET A 1 -12.45 -24.77 -17.33
N LYS A 2 -13.40 -25.43 -16.65
CA LYS A 2 -13.32 -25.68 -15.20
C LYS A 2 -12.03 -26.44 -14.78
N SER A 3 -11.55 -27.37 -15.60
CA SER A 3 -10.27 -28.06 -15.36
C SER A 3 -9.07 -27.11 -15.35
N LEU A 4 -9.04 -26.11 -16.26
CA LEU A 4 -7.98 -25.11 -16.32
C LEU A 4 -7.95 -24.24 -15.06
N GLN A 5 -9.13 -23.84 -14.57
CA GLN A 5 -9.26 -23.07 -13.34
C GLN A 5 -8.84 -23.87 -12.10
N LYS A 6 -9.19 -25.17 -12.05
CA LYS A 6 -8.73 -26.07 -10.97
C LYS A 6 -7.21 -26.22 -10.98
N ILE A 7 -6.61 -26.44 -12.16
CA ILE A 7 -5.14 -26.46 -12.31
C ILE A 7 -4.54 -25.14 -11.85
N GLY A 8 -5.14 -24.01 -12.25
CA GLY A 8 -4.72 -22.68 -11.82
C GLY A 8 -4.69 -22.52 -10.31
N VAL A 9 -5.75 -22.92 -9.61
CA VAL A 9 -5.81 -22.90 -8.14
C VAL A 9 -4.73 -23.78 -7.52
N VAL A 10 -4.53 -25.00 -8.03
CA VAL A 10 -3.48 -25.92 -7.53
C VAL A 10 -2.10 -25.31 -7.68
N LEU A 11 -1.77 -24.74 -8.85
CA LEU A 11 -0.49 -24.08 -9.09
C LEU A 11 -0.28 -22.85 -8.19
N THR A 12 -1.32 -22.05 -7.96
CA THR A 12 -1.27 -20.92 -7.03
C THR A 12 -0.99 -21.39 -5.60
N ILE A 13 -1.64 -22.46 -5.14
CA ILE A 13 -1.40 -23.01 -3.81
C ILE A 13 0.03 -23.55 -3.69
N ILE A 14 0.51 -24.30 -4.68
CA ILE A 14 1.89 -24.82 -4.70
C ILE A 14 2.89 -23.67 -4.62
N GLY A 15 2.73 -22.64 -5.46
CA GLY A 15 3.61 -21.48 -5.46
C GLY A 15 3.63 -20.73 -4.13
N LEU A 16 2.46 -20.56 -3.49
CA LEU A 16 2.35 -19.95 -2.15
C LEU A 16 2.96 -20.81 -1.04
N VAL A 17 2.82 -22.13 -1.11
CA VAL A 17 3.45 -23.05 -0.16
C VAL A 17 4.98 -22.96 -0.28
N ILE A 18 5.51 -23.02 -1.51
CA ILE A 18 6.95 -22.86 -1.75
C ILE A 18 7.43 -21.50 -1.22
N PHE A 19 6.71 -20.41 -1.54
CA PHE A 19 7.00 -19.08 -1.01
C PHE A 19 7.02 -19.04 0.52
N THR A 20 6.11 -19.75 1.20
CA THR A 20 6.04 -19.76 2.67
C THR A 20 7.16 -20.59 3.30
N VAL A 21 7.64 -21.63 2.61
CA VAL A 21 8.69 -22.55 3.12
C VAL A 21 10.10 -22.03 2.84
N LEU A 22 10.29 -21.24 1.78
CA LEU A 22 11.59 -20.68 1.38
C LEU A 22 12.43 -20.02 2.50
N PRO A 23 11.86 -19.24 3.42
CA PRO A 23 12.57 -18.72 4.59
C PRO A 23 13.33 -19.77 5.42
N PHE A 24 12.89 -21.03 5.39
CA PHE A 24 13.41 -22.12 6.23
C PHE A 24 14.38 -23.05 5.48
N ILE A 25 14.74 -22.75 4.23
CA ILE A 25 15.62 -23.58 3.40
C ILE A 25 17.01 -22.95 3.31
N GLY A 26 18.06 -23.72 3.56
CA GLY A 26 19.44 -23.28 3.36
C GLY A 26 20.25 -23.31 4.66
N ASN A 27 21.56 -23.09 4.52
CA ASN A 27 22.48 -22.98 5.63
C ASN A 27 23.05 -21.56 5.70
N TYR A 28 23.75 -21.24 6.77
CA TYR A 28 24.36 -19.93 6.98
C TYR A 28 25.80 -20.11 7.42
N ARG A 29 26.72 -19.42 6.75
CA ARG A 29 28.13 -19.35 7.13
C ARG A 29 28.60 -17.91 6.98
N LEU A 30 29.14 -17.37 8.06
CA LEU A 30 29.67 -16.03 8.10
C LEU A 30 31.20 -16.08 8.06
N ASP A 31 31.80 -15.17 7.32
CA ASP A 31 33.24 -14.99 7.24
C ASP A 31 33.60 -13.51 7.52
N GLU A 32 34.85 -13.26 7.90
CA GLU A 32 35.36 -11.92 8.21
C GLU A 32 35.16 -10.96 7.02
N VAL A 33 35.56 -11.40 5.82
CA VAL A 33 35.42 -10.62 4.58
C VAL A 33 33.98 -10.22 4.32
N THR A 34 33.03 -11.14 4.52
CA THR A 34 31.60 -10.85 4.34
C THR A 34 31.08 -9.86 5.37
N THR A 35 31.58 -9.91 6.60
CA THR A 35 31.19 -9.00 7.69
C THR A 35 31.64 -7.58 7.39
N ILE A 36 32.89 -7.42 6.95
CA ILE A 36 33.45 -6.11 6.57
C ILE A 36 32.67 -5.53 5.38
N ALA A 37 32.35 -6.34 4.37
CA ALA A 37 31.67 -5.88 3.16
C ALA A 37 30.23 -5.36 3.38
N VAL A 38 29.57 -5.76 4.46
CA VAL A 38 28.14 -5.41 4.71
C VAL A 38 27.92 -4.50 5.92
N THR A 39 28.99 -4.16 6.64
CA THR A 39 28.95 -3.24 7.78
C THR A 39 29.52 -1.89 7.36
N LYS A 40 29.07 -0.81 8.00
CA LYS A 40 29.66 0.52 7.76
C LYS A 40 31.10 0.53 8.26
N ASP A 41 31.98 1.27 7.60
CA ASP A 41 33.40 1.35 7.95
C ASP A 41 33.64 1.63 9.44
N ILE A 42 32.85 2.54 10.02
CA ILE A 42 32.92 2.93 11.45
C ILE A 42 32.62 1.76 12.41
N HIS A 43 31.78 0.81 12.00
CA HIS A 43 31.37 -0.33 12.83
C HIS A 43 32.12 -1.62 12.45
N SER A 44 32.86 -1.62 11.34
CA SER A 44 33.43 -2.83 10.74
C SER A 44 34.38 -3.59 11.69
N GLU A 45 35.32 -2.89 12.32
CA GLU A 45 36.27 -3.47 13.28
C GLU A 45 35.55 -4.09 14.48
N ALA A 46 34.62 -3.35 15.10
CA ALA A 46 33.82 -3.84 16.22
C ALA A 46 32.97 -5.04 15.83
N MET A 47 32.34 -5.02 14.64
CA MET A 47 31.51 -6.12 14.16
C MET A 47 32.32 -7.39 13.87
N VAL A 48 33.55 -7.25 13.39
CA VAL A 48 34.47 -8.38 13.20
C VAL A 48 34.83 -9.01 14.55
N GLU A 49 35.13 -8.20 15.57
CA GLU A 49 35.40 -8.70 16.92
C GLU A 49 34.19 -9.43 17.52
N ILE A 50 33.01 -8.80 17.47
CA ILE A 50 31.74 -9.33 18.00
C ILE A 50 31.39 -10.68 17.37
N LEU A 51 31.55 -10.79 16.04
CA LEU A 51 31.10 -11.96 15.29
C LEU A 51 32.20 -13.00 15.04
N SER A 52 33.42 -12.74 15.51
CA SER A 52 34.54 -13.69 15.45
C SER A 52 34.19 -15.11 15.94
N PRO A 53 33.37 -15.32 16.99
CA PRO A 53 32.99 -16.67 17.43
C PRO A 53 32.06 -17.40 16.46
N MET A 54 31.45 -16.69 15.52
CA MET A 54 30.56 -17.24 14.50
C MET A 54 31.29 -17.60 13.20
N PHE A 55 32.52 -17.09 12.98
CA PHE A 55 33.21 -17.28 11.72
C PHE A 55 33.54 -18.74 11.43
N GLY A 56 33.30 -19.15 10.18
CA GLY A 56 33.51 -20.52 9.71
C GLY A 56 32.51 -21.57 10.24
N LYS A 57 31.65 -21.23 11.22
CA LYS A 57 30.60 -22.13 11.72
C LYS A 57 29.43 -22.18 10.72
N VAL A 58 28.95 -23.39 10.46
CA VAL A 58 27.77 -23.62 9.59
C VAL A 58 26.54 -23.80 10.45
N TYR A 59 25.54 -22.96 10.23
CA TYR A 59 24.24 -23.04 10.88
C TYR A 59 23.21 -23.61 9.89
N SER A 60 22.44 -24.61 10.32
CA SER A 60 21.45 -25.29 9.47
C SER A 60 20.08 -24.62 9.42
N SER A 61 19.88 -23.55 10.19
CA SER A 61 18.63 -22.80 10.26
C SER A 61 18.88 -21.32 10.45
N ASN A 62 18.09 -20.49 9.78
CA ASN A 62 18.10 -19.04 9.95
C ASN A 62 17.89 -18.63 11.42
N THR A 63 17.00 -19.32 12.14
CA THR A 63 16.70 -19.05 13.55
C THR A 63 17.94 -19.22 14.44
N SER A 64 18.70 -20.29 14.25
CA SER A 64 19.93 -20.57 15.01
C SER A 64 21.02 -19.54 14.71
N PHE A 65 21.17 -19.15 13.44
CA PHE A 65 22.12 -18.14 13.02
C PHE A 65 21.77 -16.77 13.61
N ILE A 66 20.52 -16.32 13.43
CA ILE A 66 20.01 -15.03 13.91
C ILE A 66 20.04 -14.96 15.43
N SER A 67 19.70 -16.05 16.13
CA SER A 67 19.81 -16.15 17.58
C SER A 67 21.25 -15.91 18.05
N SER A 68 22.20 -16.62 17.44
CA SER A 68 23.62 -16.47 17.79
C SER A 68 24.12 -15.06 17.50
N PHE A 69 23.75 -14.50 16.33
CA PHE A 69 24.07 -13.12 15.98
C PHE A 69 23.54 -12.13 17.02
N LYS A 70 22.25 -12.25 17.39
CA LYS A 70 21.61 -11.36 18.38
C LYS A 70 22.22 -11.52 19.76
N GLU A 71 22.62 -12.73 20.15
CA GLU A 71 23.30 -12.99 21.42
C GLU A 71 24.62 -12.23 21.50
N TYR A 72 25.53 -12.40 20.54
CA TYR A 72 26.82 -11.69 20.55
C TYR A 72 26.64 -10.18 20.41
N PHE A 73 25.78 -9.74 19.51
CA PHE A 73 25.54 -8.31 19.25
C PHE A 73 24.89 -7.59 20.45
N ASN A 74 23.87 -8.19 21.06
CA ASN A 74 23.20 -7.59 22.22
C ASN A 74 24.10 -7.62 23.45
N THR A 75 24.84 -8.70 23.69
CA THR A 75 25.78 -8.78 24.82
C THR A 75 26.83 -7.67 24.75
N TYR A 76 27.39 -7.42 23.57
CA TYR A 76 28.33 -6.32 23.34
C TYR A 76 27.69 -4.95 23.62
N ASN A 77 26.52 -4.70 23.04
CA ASN A 77 25.82 -3.42 23.21
C ASN A 77 25.32 -3.20 24.64
N GLU A 78 24.90 -4.25 25.35
CA GLU A 78 24.49 -4.18 26.76
C GLU A 78 25.67 -3.86 27.66
N ALA A 79 26.83 -4.50 27.44
CA ALA A 79 28.05 -4.18 28.18
C ALA A 79 28.47 -2.70 28.01
N LEU A 80 28.36 -2.14 26.79
CA LEU A 80 28.63 -0.72 26.56
C LEU A 80 27.62 0.20 27.26
N LYS A 81 26.33 -0.17 27.28
CA LYS A 81 25.29 0.59 27.98
C LYS A 81 25.51 0.58 29.49
N ASP A 82 25.87 -0.58 30.04
CA ASP A 82 26.17 -0.73 31.46
C ASP A 82 27.40 0.11 31.87
N ASN A 83 28.39 0.20 30.98
CA ASN A 83 29.56 1.07 31.16
C ASN A 83 29.30 2.56 30.82
N GLN A 84 28.07 2.94 30.44
CA GLN A 84 27.69 4.30 30.03
C GLN A 84 28.44 4.84 28.81
N GLU A 85 28.99 3.96 27.97
CA GLU A 85 29.72 4.30 26.75
C GLU A 85 28.77 4.48 25.55
N TRP A 86 27.80 5.39 25.68
CA TRP A 86 26.70 5.60 24.73
C TRP A 86 27.18 5.90 23.30
N ASP A 87 28.32 6.57 23.15
CA ASP A 87 28.90 6.95 21.86
C ASP A 87 29.42 5.75 21.05
N LYS A 88 29.70 4.62 21.72
CA LYS A 88 30.17 3.38 21.07
C LYS A 88 29.05 2.38 20.81
N VAL A 89 27.84 2.63 21.33
CA VAL A 89 26.70 1.72 21.15
C VAL A 89 26.31 1.69 19.68
N ILE A 90 26.23 0.49 19.11
CA ILE A 90 25.84 0.31 17.72
C ILE A 90 24.31 0.30 17.64
N TRP A 91 23.72 1.40 17.16
CA TRP A 91 22.28 1.55 16.97
C TRP A 91 21.76 1.04 15.61
N ASP A 92 22.66 0.81 14.66
CA ASP A 92 22.32 0.28 13.33
C ASP A 92 21.88 -1.20 13.41
N ASN A 93 20.84 -1.55 12.65
CA ASN A 93 20.39 -2.94 12.54
C ASN A 93 21.11 -3.68 11.41
N TYR A 94 22.13 -4.45 11.76
CA TYR A 94 22.89 -5.29 10.81
C TYR A 94 22.35 -6.72 10.66
N ALA A 95 21.29 -7.11 11.39
CA ALA A 95 20.80 -8.49 11.38
C ALA A 95 20.41 -8.95 9.97
N PHE A 96 19.68 -8.12 9.23
CA PHE A 96 19.27 -8.43 7.86
C PHE A 96 20.43 -8.53 6.86
N PRO A 97 21.28 -7.49 6.68
CA PRO A 97 22.37 -7.55 5.70
C PRO A 97 23.37 -8.67 5.99
N ILE A 98 23.69 -8.92 7.27
CA ILE A 98 24.59 -10.01 7.66
C ILE A 98 23.97 -11.38 7.40
N THR A 99 22.70 -11.59 7.79
CA THR A 99 22.02 -12.87 7.53
C THR A 99 21.89 -13.14 6.03
N LYS A 100 21.63 -12.10 5.23
CA LYS A 100 21.56 -12.21 3.78
C LYS A 100 22.92 -12.60 3.18
N ALA A 101 23.99 -11.92 3.57
CA ALA A 101 25.34 -12.22 3.05
C ALA A 101 25.89 -13.57 3.53
N ALA A 102 25.52 -14.01 4.73
CA ALA A 102 25.89 -15.31 5.27
C ALA A 102 25.08 -16.48 4.69
N SER A 103 24.01 -16.21 3.92
CA SER A 103 23.15 -17.26 3.38
C SER A 103 23.89 -18.10 2.34
N ILE A 104 23.82 -19.42 2.47
CA ILE A 104 24.36 -20.39 1.52
C ILE A 104 23.32 -21.47 1.23
N GLY A 105 23.35 -22.02 0.02
CA GLY A 105 22.51 -23.14 -0.38
C GLY A 105 21.62 -22.82 -1.59
N PRO A 106 20.58 -23.63 -1.82
CA PRO A 106 20.02 -23.76 -3.16
C PRO A 106 19.30 -22.50 -3.67
N VAL A 107 18.78 -21.67 -2.76
CA VAL A 107 18.14 -20.39 -3.12
C VAL A 107 19.17 -19.37 -3.61
N VAL A 108 20.36 -19.35 -3.02
CA VAL A 108 21.48 -18.49 -3.43
C VAL A 108 22.10 -19.00 -4.72
N ASP A 109 22.22 -20.33 -4.87
CA ASP A 109 22.80 -20.95 -6.06
C ASP A 109 21.89 -20.82 -7.29
N ASN A 110 20.56 -20.88 -7.11
CA ASN A 110 19.58 -20.87 -8.19
C ASN A 110 18.38 -19.93 -7.92
N PRO A 111 18.59 -18.62 -7.72
CA PRO A 111 17.55 -17.68 -7.31
C PRO A 111 16.37 -17.62 -8.30
N LEU A 112 16.65 -17.62 -9.61
CA LEU A 112 15.62 -17.57 -10.65
C LEU A 112 14.74 -18.82 -10.70
N LEU A 113 15.28 -19.99 -10.34
CA LEU A 113 14.49 -21.22 -10.25
C LEU A 113 13.46 -21.10 -9.12
N TYR A 114 13.89 -20.69 -7.93
CA TYR A 114 13.00 -20.50 -6.80
C TYR A 114 12.01 -19.35 -7.01
N LEU A 115 12.41 -18.32 -7.75
CA LEU A 115 11.50 -17.25 -8.20
C LEU A 115 10.38 -17.80 -9.09
N SER A 116 10.76 -18.63 -10.05
CA SER A 116 9.83 -19.26 -10.99
C SER A 116 8.89 -20.24 -10.28
N LEU A 117 9.42 -21.04 -9.34
CA LEU A 117 8.65 -22.02 -8.59
C LEU A 117 7.71 -21.39 -7.54
N SER A 118 8.05 -20.24 -6.98
CA SER A 118 7.20 -19.56 -5.99
C SER A 118 6.27 -18.54 -6.64
N ILE A 119 6.79 -17.35 -6.97
CA ILE A 119 6.03 -16.24 -7.53
C ILE A 119 5.58 -16.57 -8.96
N GLY A 120 6.44 -17.19 -9.77
CA GLY A 120 6.12 -17.57 -11.15
C GLY A 120 4.91 -18.53 -11.24
N LEU A 121 4.90 -19.61 -10.45
CA LEU A 121 3.75 -20.53 -10.38
C LEU A 121 2.51 -19.85 -9.81
N THR A 122 2.67 -18.95 -8.84
CA THR A 122 1.55 -18.17 -8.28
C THR A 122 0.89 -17.31 -9.35
N ILE A 123 1.68 -16.59 -10.15
CA ILE A 123 1.22 -15.76 -11.27
C ILE A 123 0.58 -16.64 -12.33
N LEU A 124 1.26 -17.70 -12.78
CA LEU A 124 0.75 -18.60 -13.82
C LEU A 124 -0.58 -19.22 -13.40
N GLY A 125 -0.66 -19.73 -12.18
CA GLY A 125 -1.89 -20.29 -11.62
C GLY A 125 -3.02 -19.28 -11.55
N GLY A 126 -2.71 -18.04 -11.12
CA GLY A 126 -3.66 -16.94 -11.08
C GLY A 126 -4.19 -16.59 -12.47
N LEU A 127 -3.32 -16.51 -13.48
CA LEU A 127 -3.70 -16.25 -14.87
C LEU A 127 -4.56 -17.38 -15.46
N LEU A 128 -4.20 -18.64 -15.20
CA LEU A 128 -5.00 -19.81 -15.63
C LEU A 128 -6.39 -19.82 -14.98
N TYR A 129 -6.52 -19.31 -13.76
CA TYR A 129 -7.82 -19.12 -13.13
C TYR A 129 -8.61 -17.95 -13.73
N ILE A 130 -7.94 -16.81 -13.95
CA ILE A 130 -8.56 -15.53 -14.32
C ILE A 130 -8.96 -15.47 -15.80
N LEU A 131 -8.12 -15.93 -16.72
CA LEU A 131 -8.35 -15.79 -18.16
C LEU A 131 -9.65 -16.46 -18.66
N PRO A 132 -10.10 -17.61 -18.12
CA PRO A 132 -11.38 -18.20 -18.48
C PRO A 132 -12.61 -17.51 -17.85
N LEU A 133 -12.44 -16.63 -16.86
CA LEU A 133 -13.56 -15.99 -16.16
C LEU A 133 -14.43 -15.18 -17.14
N TYR A 134 -15.75 -15.35 -17.00
CA TYR A 134 -16.78 -14.59 -17.71
C TYR A 134 -16.68 -14.63 -19.25
N ARG A 135 -15.99 -15.62 -19.82
CA ARG A 135 -15.76 -15.70 -21.27
C ARG A 135 -17.06 -15.82 -22.07
N ASP A 136 -17.98 -16.66 -21.58
CA ASP A 136 -19.24 -16.99 -22.26
C ASP A 136 -20.43 -16.20 -21.68
N GLU A 137 -20.14 -15.15 -20.91
CA GLU A 137 -21.15 -14.32 -20.28
C GLU A 137 -21.29 -12.96 -20.98
N PRO A 138 -22.48 -12.34 -20.96
CA PRO A 138 -22.67 -11.02 -21.53
C PRO A 138 -21.85 -9.97 -20.80
N ALA A 139 -21.45 -8.93 -21.53
CA ALA A 139 -20.77 -7.77 -20.97
C ALA A 139 -21.61 -7.13 -19.86
N GLY A 140 -20.95 -6.68 -18.80
CA GLY A 140 -21.61 -6.21 -17.58
C GLY A 140 -20.78 -6.52 -16.34
N ILE A 141 -21.18 -5.94 -15.21
CA ILE A 141 -20.45 -6.07 -13.94
C ILE A 141 -20.88 -7.35 -13.23
N LYS A 142 -19.91 -8.22 -12.97
CA LYS A 142 -20.16 -9.54 -12.39
C LYS A 142 -19.95 -9.54 -10.89
N ASN A 143 -21.03 -9.72 -10.14
CA ASN A 143 -21.07 -9.55 -8.69
C ASN A 143 -21.85 -10.68 -7.99
N ASP A 144 -22.09 -11.77 -8.70
CA ASP A 144 -22.98 -12.84 -8.29
C ASP A 144 -22.36 -13.72 -7.19
N GLY A 145 -23.18 -14.18 -6.25
CA GLY A 145 -22.80 -15.17 -5.24
C GLY A 145 -21.80 -14.71 -4.17
N ILE A 146 -21.39 -13.44 -4.15
CA ILE A 146 -20.30 -12.95 -3.27
C ILE A 146 -20.58 -13.19 -1.78
N PHE A 147 -21.84 -13.01 -1.34
CA PHE A 147 -22.22 -13.21 0.07
C PHE A 147 -22.23 -14.68 0.52
N PHE A 148 -22.23 -15.63 -0.42
CA PHE A 148 -22.22 -17.07 -0.11
C PHE A 148 -20.81 -17.68 -0.14
N SER A 149 -19.80 -16.89 -0.51
CA SER A 149 -18.41 -17.35 -0.61
C SER A 149 -17.71 -17.27 0.75
N SER A 150 -17.20 -18.42 1.24
CA SER A 150 -16.33 -18.46 2.44
C SER A 150 -15.10 -17.55 2.30
N MET A 151 -14.61 -17.34 1.09
CA MET A 151 -13.47 -16.46 0.84
C MET A 151 -13.84 -14.98 0.93
N MET A 152 -15.04 -14.57 0.50
CA MET A 152 -15.40 -13.16 0.29
C MET A 152 -16.37 -12.60 1.35
N ALA A 153 -17.01 -13.45 2.14
CA ALA A 153 -18.05 -13.08 3.10
C ALA A 153 -17.64 -13.33 4.57
N ARG A 154 -16.41 -12.98 4.95
CA ARG A 154 -15.85 -13.21 6.31
C ARG A 154 -15.86 -14.69 6.75
N GLY A 155 -15.78 -15.62 5.80
CA GLY A 155 -15.60 -17.03 6.13
C GLY A 155 -14.14 -17.35 6.47
N TRP A 156 -13.91 -18.56 6.98
CA TRP A 156 -12.62 -19.01 7.49
C TRP A 156 -11.48 -18.88 6.46
N LEU A 157 -11.74 -19.14 5.18
CA LEU A 157 -10.74 -18.98 4.12
C LEU A 157 -10.28 -17.53 3.97
N GLY A 158 -11.21 -16.58 3.97
CA GLY A 158 -10.89 -15.15 3.90
C GLY A 158 -10.09 -14.70 5.13
N MET A 159 -10.46 -15.19 6.32
CA MET A 159 -9.77 -14.87 7.58
C MET A 159 -8.32 -15.41 7.59
N ILE A 160 -8.10 -16.64 7.10
CA ILE A 160 -6.76 -17.21 6.95
C ILE A 160 -5.94 -16.38 5.96
N THR A 161 -6.49 -16.05 4.79
CA THR A 161 -5.78 -15.23 3.79
C THR A 161 -5.41 -13.85 4.35
N GLY A 162 -6.34 -13.18 5.02
CA GLY A 162 -6.08 -11.88 5.64
C GLY A 162 -5.02 -11.97 6.74
N THR A 163 -5.09 -12.98 7.60
CA THR A 163 -4.09 -13.23 8.65
C THR A 163 -2.72 -13.54 8.05
N TYR A 164 -2.65 -14.34 6.99
CA TYR A 164 -1.40 -14.63 6.27
C TYR A 164 -0.75 -13.35 5.72
N LEU A 165 -1.52 -12.46 5.08
CA LEU A 165 -1.01 -11.19 4.57
C LEU A 165 -0.51 -10.28 5.70
N ILE A 166 -1.22 -10.24 6.84
CA ILE A 166 -0.80 -9.51 8.04
C ILE A 166 0.53 -10.04 8.57
N LEU A 167 0.63 -11.37 8.77
CA LEU A 167 1.84 -12.00 9.28
C LEU A 167 3.01 -11.81 8.34
N PHE A 168 2.80 -11.96 7.02
CA PHE A 168 3.84 -11.71 6.03
C PHE A 168 4.35 -10.27 6.12
N TYR A 169 3.45 -9.28 6.20
CA TYR A 169 3.85 -7.88 6.34
C TYR A 169 4.57 -7.60 7.67
N ILE A 170 4.12 -8.22 8.78
CA ILE A 170 4.77 -8.11 10.09
C ILE A 170 6.22 -8.60 9.99
N VAL A 171 6.41 -9.78 9.43
CA VAL A 171 7.76 -10.35 9.26
C VAL A 171 8.60 -9.47 8.34
N LEU A 172 8.03 -9.00 7.23
CA LEU A 172 8.75 -8.14 6.28
C LEU A 172 9.22 -6.82 6.89
N TYR A 173 8.41 -6.21 7.75
CA TYR A 173 8.73 -4.91 8.35
C TYR A 173 9.68 -5.02 9.55
N TRP A 174 9.34 -5.89 10.51
CA TRP A 174 10.02 -5.94 11.81
C TRP A 174 11.06 -7.04 11.93
N PHE A 175 10.96 -8.07 11.10
CA PHE A 175 11.82 -9.25 11.17
C PHE A 175 12.39 -9.62 9.78
N PRO A 176 12.90 -8.65 8.98
CA PRO A 176 13.35 -8.91 7.61
C PRO A 176 14.48 -9.96 7.55
N GLU A 177 15.27 -10.11 8.60
CA GLU A 177 16.34 -11.10 8.70
C GLU A 177 15.85 -12.56 8.56
N TYR A 178 14.58 -12.85 8.87
CA TYR A 178 14.03 -14.19 8.72
C TYR A 178 13.57 -14.50 7.29
N ILE A 179 13.45 -13.50 6.41
CA ILE A 179 12.97 -13.67 5.02
C ILE A 179 14.07 -13.43 3.99
N THR A 180 15.34 -13.51 4.37
CA THR A 180 16.48 -13.25 3.48
C THR A 180 16.43 -14.09 2.21
N ASN A 181 16.05 -15.36 2.29
CA ASN A 181 15.89 -16.23 1.12
C ASN A 181 14.82 -15.74 0.13
N LEU A 182 13.74 -15.12 0.63
CA LEU A 182 12.74 -14.51 -0.25
C LEU A 182 13.30 -13.29 -0.98
N VAL A 183 14.20 -12.55 -0.34
CA VAL A 183 14.86 -11.40 -0.95
C VAL A 183 15.94 -11.85 -1.95
N LEU A 184 16.75 -12.84 -1.59
CA LEU A 184 17.80 -13.41 -2.44
C LEU A 184 17.25 -13.93 -3.77
N MET A 185 16.05 -14.51 -3.75
CA MET A 185 15.35 -14.99 -4.93
C MET A 185 15.10 -13.88 -5.98
N VAL A 186 14.95 -12.62 -5.55
CA VAL A 186 14.72 -11.47 -6.43
C VAL A 186 15.99 -10.64 -6.70
N ASP A 187 17.15 -11.04 -6.15
CA ASP A 187 18.43 -10.34 -6.36
C ASP A 187 18.83 -10.20 -7.83
N PRO A 188 18.73 -11.23 -8.70
CA PRO A 188 19.10 -11.06 -10.10
C PRO A 188 18.30 -9.98 -10.82
N ILE A 189 17.03 -9.80 -10.43
CA ILE A 189 16.16 -8.76 -10.99
C ILE A 189 16.55 -7.39 -10.42
N SER A 190 16.84 -7.31 -9.13
CA SER A 190 17.31 -6.07 -8.51
C SER A 190 18.63 -5.59 -9.12
N HIS A 191 19.61 -6.49 -9.32
CA HIS A 191 20.86 -6.14 -9.98
C HIS A 191 20.64 -5.65 -11.41
N PHE A 192 19.71 -6.26 -12.15
CA PHE A 192 19.36 -5.82 -13.49
C PHE A 192 18.71 -4.43 -13.53
N LEU A 193 17.84 -4.10 -12.56
CA LEU A 193 17.08 -2.84 -12.56
C LEU A 193 17.81 -1.68 -11.85
N SER A 194 18.43 -1.95 -10.70
CA SER A 194 19.00 -0.95 -9.79
C SER A 194 20.53 -0.97 -9.73
N GLY A 195 21.17 -2.03 -10.22
CA GLY A 195 22.61 -2.24 -10.10
C GLY A 195 23.06 -2.82 -8.74
N GLY A 196 22.16 -2.91 -7.75
CA GLY A 196 22.48 -3.35 -6.39
C GLY A 196 21.69 -4.59 -5.91
N PRO A 197 22.07 -5.14 -4.74
CA PRO A 197 21.36 -6.26 -4.13
C PRO A 197 19.94 -5.85 -3.72
N ALA A 198 18.98 -6.78 -3.79
CA ALA A 198 17.60 -6.49 -3.42
C ALA A 198 17.46 -6.24 -1.91
N SER A 199 16.55 -5.34 -1.56
CA SER A 199 16.07 -5.17 -0.19
C SER A 199 14.73 -5.88 0.02
N GLN A 200 14.30 -6.00 1.27
CA GLN A 200 12.94 -6.43 1.62
C GLN A 200 11.87 -5.55 0.97
N TRP A 201 12.17 -4.26 0.74
CA TRP A 201 11.27 -3.32 0.07
C TRP A 201 11.20 -3.55 -1.43
N PHE A 202 12.31 -3.96 -2.06
CA PHE A 202 12.30 -4.40 -3.46
C PHE A 202 11.40 -5.62 -3.64
N LEU A 203 11.54 -6.64 -2.77
CA LEU A 203 10.66 -7.81 -2.77
C LEU A 203 9.19 -7.42 -2.59
N TYR A 204 8.89 -6.55 -1.61
CA TYR A 204 7.54 -6.05 -1.38
C TYR A 204 6.98 -5.34 -2.62
N GLY A 205 7.72 -4.38 -3.18
CA GLY A 205 7.35 -3.64 -4.37
C GLY A 205 7.14 -4.53 -5.60
N PHE A 206 7.97 -5.56 -5.76
CA PHE A 206 7.86 -6.57 -6.81
C PHE A 206 6.55 -7.36 -6.68
N ILE A 207 6.30 -7.99 -5.52
CA ILE A 207 5.08 -8.76 -5.27
C ILE A 207 3.84 -7.87 -5.40
N TYR A 208 3.90 -6.66 -4.85
CA TYR A 208 2.82 -5.69 -4.88
C TYR A 208 2.45 -5.30 -6.31
N SER A 209 3.45 -5.05 -7.16
CA SER A 209 3.25 -4.70 -8.57
C SER A 209 2.64 -5.87 -9.35
N PHE A 210 3.15 -7.10 -9.17
CA PHE A 210 2.56 -8.27 -9.81
C PHE A 210 1.14 -8.58 -9.34
N ALA A 211 0.84 -8.39 -8.05
CA ALA A 211 -0.50 -8.55 -7.52
C ALA A 211 -1.49 -7.58 -8.20
N ILE A 212 -1.11 -6.31 -8.37
CA ILE A 212 -1.91 -5.32 -9.11
C ILE A 212 -2.05 -5.69 -10.58
N LEU A 213 -1.00 -6.17 -11.24
CA LEU A 213 -1.06 -6.53 -12.66
C LEU A 213 -1.96 -7.75 -12.90
N VAL A 214 -1.75 -8.84 -12.15
CA VAL A 214 -2.54 -10.08 -12.28
C VAL A 214 -4.00 -9.84 -11.91
N MET A 215 -4.26 -9.16 -10.79
CA MET A 215 -5.64 -8.84 -10.39
C MET A 215 -6.27 -7.72 -11.24
N GLY A 216 -5.46 -6.87 -11.87
CA GLY A 216 -5.89 -5.93 -12.90
C GLY A 216 -6.44 -6.64 -14.14
N LEU A 217 -5.84 -7.75 -14.56
CA LEU A 217 -6.39 -8.58 -15.63
C LEU A 217 -7.75 -9.18 -15.26
N ARG A 218 -7.94 -9.56 -13.98
CA ARG A 218 -9.27 -9.97 -13.47
C ARG A 218 -10.28 -8.83 -13.57
N MET A 219 -9.87 -7.60 -13.27
CA MET A 219 -10.73 -6.42 -13.39
C MET A 219 -11.18 -6.17 -14.83
N PHE A 220 -10.29 -6.34 -15.82
CA PHE A 220 -10.68 -6.24 -17.24
C PHE A 220 -11.74 -7.27 -17.64
N ARG A 221 -11.67 -8.49 -17.09
CA ARG A 221 -12.69 -9.54 -17.31
C ARG A 221 -14.01 -9.18 -16.63
N LYS A 222 -13.96 -8.79 -15.35
CA LYS A 222 -15.14 -8.50 -14.52
C LYS A 222 -15.93 -7.27 -14.97
N TYR A 223 -15.24 -6.23 -15.45
CA TYR A 223 -15.85 -4.95 -15.85
C TYR A 223 -15.87 -4.76 -17.37
N LYS A 224 -15.83 -5.86 -18.13
CA LYS A 224 -15.90 -5.85 -19.60
C LYS A 224 -17.14 -5.07 -20.06
N GLY A 225 -16.94 -4.10 -20.94
CA GLY A 225 -17.99 -3.21 -21.45
C GLY A 225 -18.13 -1.89 -20.70
N ASN A 226 -17.36 -1.65 -19.63
CA ASN A 226 -17.34 -0.36 -18.93
C ASN A 226 -16.02 0.39 -19.15
N ASN A 227 -15.99 1.31 -20.13
CA ASN A 227 -14.79 2.07 -20.50
C ASN A 227 -14.17 2.83 -19.33
N TYR A 228 -14.97 3.39 -18.42
CA TYR A 228 -14.47 4.11 -17.26
C TYR A 228 -13.64 3.19 -16.36
N GLN A 229 -14.12 1.99 -16.09
CA GLN A 229 -13.43 1.02 -15.24
C GLN A 229 -12.20 0.43 -15.92
N LEU A 230 -12.25 0.21 -17.24
CA LEU A 230 -11.12 -0.26 -18.02
C LEU A 230 -9.97 0.76 -18.01
N ILE A 231 -10.24 2.02 -18.38
CA ILE A 231 -9.22 3.08 -18.41
C ILE A 231 -8.59 3.28 -17.04
N ARG A 232 -9.42 3.31 -15.99
CA ARG A 232 -8.97 3.47 -14.61
C ARG A 232 -8.05 2.33 -14.17
N THR A 233 -8.40 1.09 -14.50
CA THR A 233 -7.57 -0.07 -14.17
C THR A 233 -6.23 -0.02 -14.91
N THR A 234 -6.25 0.35 -16.20
CA THR A 234 -5.02 0.56 -16.98
C THR A 234 -4.15 1.65 -16.38
N SER A 235 -4.73 2.78 -15.99
CA SER A 235 -4.01 3.89 -15.35
C SER A 235 -3.30 3.43 -14.08
N VAL A 236 -4.02 2.76 -13.19
CA VAL A 236 -3.44 2.25 -11.94
C VAL A 236 -2.30 1.27 -12.18
N MET A 237 -2.48 0.32 -13.10
CA MET A 237 -1.43 -0.65 -13.46
C MET A 237 -0.19 0.06 -14.02
N PHE A 238 -0.38 1.06 -14.87
CA PHE A 238 0.69 1.87 -15.44
C PHE A 238 1.45 2.66 -14.38
N PHE A 239 0.75 3.42 -13.52
CA PHE A 239 1.42 4.20 -12.47
C PHE A 239 2.13 3.31 -11.45
N GLN A 240 1.55 2.15 -11.11
CA GLN A 240 2.23 1.20 -10.23
C GLN A 240 3.50 0.63 -10.87
N LEU A 241 3.41 0.12 -12.11
CA LEU A 241 4.57 -0.52 -12.72
C LEU A 241 5.65 0.50 -13.11
N SER A 242 5.26 1.59 -13.77
CA SER A 242 6.20 2.56 -14.33
C SER A 242 6.72 3.54 -13.29
N PHE A 243 5.85 4.19 -12.51
CA PHE A 243 6.26 5.28 -11.61
C PHE A 243 6.60 4.79 -10.19
N ALA A 244 5.93 3.75 -9.69
CA ALA A 244 6.17 3.26 -8.33
C ALA A 244 7.32 2.25 -8.23
N PHE A 245 7.54 1.49 -9.30
CA PHE A 245 8.47 0.36 -9.27
C PHE A 245 9.64 0.55 -10.24
N ILE A 246 9.41 0.66 -11.55
CA ILE A 246 10.52 0.72 -12.51
C ILE A 246 11.33 2.01 -12.40
N LEU A 247 10.68 3.19 -12.40
CA LEU A 247 11.38 4.47 -12.42
C LEU A 247 12.28 4.71 -11.18
N PRO A 248 11.84 4.43 -9.94
CA PRO A 248 12.70 4.57 -8.77
C PRO A 248 13.92 3.65 -8.79
N GLU A 249 13.77 2.41 -9.27
CA GLU A 249 14.90 1.47 -9.39
C GLU A 249 15.90 1.91 -10.47
N ILE A 250 15.41 2.44 -11.60
CA ILE A 250 16.27 3.04 -12.62
C ILE A 250 17.01 4.28 -12.08
N LEU A 251 16.40 5.08 -11.20
CA LEU A 251 17.11 6.21 -10.58
C LEU A 251 18.30 5.73 -9.75
N VAL A 252 18.13 4.65 -8.99
CA VAL A 252 19.22 4.04 -8.20
C VAL A 252 20.35 3.58 -9.12
N LEU A 253 20.03 2.99 -10.27
CA LEU A 253 21.03 2.60 -11.27
C LEU A 253 21.89 3.78 -11.78
N PHE A 254 21.32 4.98 -11.82
CA PHE A 254 22.04 6.21 -12.18
C PHE A 254 22.70 6.92 -10.99
N ASN A 255 22.87 6.26 -9.84
CA ASN A 255 23.38 6.83 -8.59
C ASN A 255 22.58 8.07 -8.13
N LYS A 256 21.27 8.07 -8.38
CA LYS A 256 20.35 9.13 -7.92
C LYS A 256 19.50 8.61 -6.76
N PRO A 257 19.04 9.50 -5.87
CA PRO A 257 18.27 9.11 -4.71
C PRO A 257 16.96 8.44 -5.15
N TRP A 258 16.64 7.32 -4.49
CA TRP A 258 15.38 6.64 -4.71
C TRP A 258 14.22 7.58 -4.38
N HIS A 259 13.28 7.72 -5.32
CA HIS A 259 12.13 8.59 -5.12
C HIS A 259 10.90 8.08 -5.88
N ASP A 260 9.82 7.88 -5.14
CA ASP A 260 8.52 7.53 -5.69
C ASP A 260 7.73 8.80 -6.01
N PHE A 261 7.75 9.20 -7.29
CA PHE A 261 7.04 10.38 -7.79
C PHE A 261 5.52 10.35 -7.60
N LYS A 262 4.93 9.17 -7.32
CA LYS A 262 3.50 9.08 -7.04
C LYS A 262 3.18 9.40 -5.58
N ASN A 263 4.13 9.28 -4.66
CA ASN A 263 3.88 9.50 -3.23
C ASN A 263 3.92 11.00 -2.94
N ILE A 264 2.81 11.53 -2.43
CA ILE A 264 2.64 12.95 -2.20
C ILE A 264 2.43 13.17 -0.71
N TRP A 265 3.03 14.21 -0.14
CA TRP A 265 2.69 14.65 1.21
C TRP A 265 1.18 15.00 1.32
N PRO A 266 0.50 14.70 2.44
CA PRO A 266 1.01 14.16 3.70
C PRO A 266 1.06 12.63 3.79
N LEU A 267 0.85 11.89 2.68
CA LEU A 267 1.06 10.44 2.67
C LEU A 267 2.55 10.10 2.80
N ASP A 268 3.39 10.81 2.05
CA ASP A 268 4.84 10.74 2.22
C ASP A 268 5.29 11.67 3.34
N TYR A 269 5.26 11.15 4.55
CA TYR A 269 5.66 11.89 5.74
C TYR A 269 7.18 12.10 5.83
N SER A 270 7.96 11.22 5.21
CA SER A 270 9.42 11.30 5.18
C SER A 270 9.97 12.35 4.19
N PHE A 271 9.09 12.98 3.41
CA PHE A 271 9.47 13.91 2.36
C PHE A 271 10.35 15.08 2.86
N PHE A 272 10.05 15.58 4.06
CA PHE A 272 10.78 16.68 4.70
C PHE A 272 11.81 16.23 5.74
N TYR A 273 12.14 14.94 5.79
CA TYR A 273 13.18 14.46 6.71
C TYR A 273 14.56 14.88 6.20
N GLU A 274 15.47 15.18 7.12
CA GLU A 274 16.81 15.71 6.83
C GLU A 274 17.55 14.87 5.78
N TYR A 275 17.66 13.55 5.99
CA TYR A 275 18.37 12.66 5.06
C TYR A 275 17.82 12.70 3.62
N ARG A 276 16.51 12.96 3.44
CA ARG A 276 15.87 13.09 2.11
C ARG A 276 16.10 14.46 1.51
N LEU A 277 16.00 15.51 2.32
CA LEU A 277 16.28 16.88 1.89
C LEU A 277 17.73 17.01 1.44
N ASP A 278 18.67 16.59 2.28
CA ASP A 278 20.10 16.62 1.97
C ASP A 278 20.43 15.73 0.78
N GLY A 279 19.83 14.53 0.72
CA GLY A 279 19.97 13.64 -0.44
C GLY A 279 19.52 14.30 -1.75
N MET A 280 18.40 15.03 -1.75
CA MET A 280 17.90 15.74 -2.94
C MET A 280 18.74 17.00 -3.26
N ILE A 281 19.13 17.78 -2.26
CA ILE A 281 19.94 18.99 -2.44
C ILE A 281 21.33 18.63 -2.99
N ASN A 282 21.96 17.59 -2.43
CA ASN A 282 23.30 17.13 -2.83
C ASN A 282 23.32 16.41 -4.18
N SER A 283 22.16 16.01 -4.70
CA SER A 283 22.04 15.27 -5.99
C SER A 283 22.07 16.17 -7.24
N GLY A 284 22.29 17.47 -7.06
CA GLY A 284 22.39 18.47 -8.13
C GLY A 284 21.04 18.88 -8.72
N ALA A 285 21.04 19.31 -9.98
CA ALA A 285 19.85 19.87 -10.64
C ALA A 285 18.62 18.95 -10.63
N LEU A 286 18.83 17.63 -10.80
CA LEU A 286 17.74 16.65 -10.79
C LEU A 286 17.09 16.54 -9.40
N GLY A 287 17.89 16.50 -8.34
CA GLY A 287 17.36 16.41 -6.98
C GLY A 287 16.62 17.68 -6.56
N MET A 288 17.14 18.85 -6.94
CA MET A 288 16.40 20.11 -6.74
C MET A 288 15.12 20.18 -7.56
N PHE A 289 15.12 19.68 -8.80
CA PHE A 289 13.90 19.56 -9.60
C PHE A 289 12.85 18.68 -8.90
N MET A 290 13.26 17.53 -8.34
CA MET A 290 12.35 16.63 -7.61
C MET A 290 11.76 17.29 -6.36
N LEU A 291 12.58 18.02 -5.61
CA LEU A 291 12.13 18.75 -4.41
C LEU A 291 11.14 19.86 -4.75
N ILE A 292 11.47 20.72 -5.72
CA ILE A 292 10.60 21.84 -6.15
C ILE A 292 9.30 21.29 -6.73
N LEU A 293 9.38 20.27 -7.59
CA LEU A 293 8.21 19.63 -8.18
C LEU A 293 7.32 19.01 -7.09
N GLY A 294 7.91 18.34 -6.10
CA GLY A 294 7.19 17.78 -4.96
C GLY A 294 6.41 18.85 -4.19
N ILE A 295 7.05 19.96 -3.82
CA ILE A 295 6.42 21.07 -3.12
C ILE A 295 5.31 21.72 -3.97
N LEU A 296 5.59 21.98 -5.25
CA LEU A 296 4.60 22.54 -6.18
C LEU A 296 3.40 21.62 -6.33
N LEU A 297 3.63 20.30 -6.43
CA LEU A 297 2.56 19.31 -6.49
C LEU A 297 1.72 19.34 -5.21
N ILE A 298 2.32 19.49 -4.03
CA ILE A 298 1.61 19.54 -2.73
C ILE A 298 0.73 20.80 -2.61
N VAL A 299 1.29 21.97 -2.91
CA VAL A 299 0.67 23.27 -2.65
C VAL A 299 -0.28 23.69 -3.77
N VAL A 300 0.08 23.41 -5.03
CA VAL A 300 -0.68 23.86 -6.20
C VAL A 300 -1.35 22.69 -6.91
N GLY A 301 -0.57 21.66 -7.26
CA GLY A 301 -1.06 20.54 -8.07
C GLY A 301 -2.24 19.81 -7.41
N VAL A 302 -2.08 19.39 -6.16
CA VAL A 302 -3.08 18.62 -5.43
C VAL A 302 -4.39 19.41 -5.27
N PRO A 303 -4.41 20.66 -4.77
CA PRO A 303 -5.64 21.46 -4.73
C PRO A 303 -6.27 21.66 -6.11
N LEU A 304 -5.47 21.97 -7.13
CA LEU A 304 -5.96 22.25 -8.48
C LEU A 304 -6.60 21.01 -9.12
N PHE A 305 -5.90 19.87 -9.15
CA PHE A 305 -6.44 18.64 -9.71
C PHE A 305 -7.65 18.13 -8.91
N THR A 306 -7.65 18.31 -7.59
CA THR A 306 -8.79 17.93 -6.75
C THR A 306 -9.98 18.87 -6.94
N TYR A 307 -9.74 20.15 -7.17
CA TYR A 307 -10.78 21.09 -7.58
C TYR A 307 -11.44 20.65 -8.90
N LEU A 308 -10.64 20.30 -9.92
CA LEU A 308 -11.15 19.95 -11.24
C LEU A 308 -11.79 18.55 -11.32
N TYR A 309 -11.20 17.56 -10.66
CA TYR A 309 -11.57 16.14 -10.83
C TYR A 309 -12.06 15.46 -9.55
N GLY A 310 -12.01 16.12 -8.39
CA GLY A 310 -12.25 15.48 -7.10
C GLY A 310 -11.10 14.56 -6.71
N LYS A 311 -11.27 13.69 -5.72
CA LYS A 311 -10.24 12.76 -5.26
C LYS A 311 -9.86 11.68 -6.27
N ARG A 312 -10.67 11.50 -7.32
CA ARG A 312 -10.54 10.36 -8.25
C ARG A 312 -9.22 10.34 -9.01
N TRP A 313 -8.68 11.51 -9.39
CA TRP A 313 -7.43 11.61 -10.15
C TRP A 313 -6.27 10.91 -9.42
N TYR A 314 -6.23 11.01 -8.09
CA TYR A 314 -5.18 10.37 -7.29
C TYR A 314 -5.65 9.04 -6.71
N CYS A 315 -6.64 9.07 -5.82
CA CYS A 315 -7.04 7.92 -4.99
C CYS A 315 -7.56 6.72 -5.78
N SER A 316 -8.01 6.95 -7.02
CA SER A 316 -8.62 5.91 -7.86
C SER A 316 -7.87 5.66 -9.17
N TRP A 317 -6.97 6.55 -9.62
CA TRP A 317 -6.29 6.43 -10.92
C TRP A 317 -4.77 6.33 -10.83
N VAL A 318 -4.15 6.83 -9.75
CA VAL A 318 -2.68 6.91 -9.58
C VAL A 318 -2.19 6.20 -8.32
N CYS A 319 -2.92 6.32 -7.22
CA CYS A 319 -2.48 5.85 -5.90
C CYS A 319 -2.26 4.33 -5.87
N GLY A 320 -1.04 3.90 -5.51
CA GLY A 320 -0.68 2.49 -5.38
C GLY A 320 -1.55 1.75 -4.36
N CYS A 321 -1.81 2.33 -3.19
CA CYS A 321 -2.71 1.76 -2.17
C CYS A 321 -4.13 1.58 -2.72
N GLY A 322 -4.61 2.59 -3.48
CA GLY A 322 -5.88 2.49 -4.19
C GLY A 322 -5.86 1.38 -5.24
N GLY A 323 -4.74 1.19 -5.92
CA GLY A 323 -4.62 0.17 -6.95
C GLY A 323 -4.77 -1.24 -6.44
N LEU A 324 -4.12 -1.58 -5.32
CA LEU A 324 -4.27 -2.89 -4.70
C LEU A 324 -5.69 -3.08 -4.14
N ALA A 325 -6.25 -2.05 -3.49
CA ALA A 325 -7.62 -2.05 -2.99
C ALA A 325 -8.68 -2.25 -4.09
N GLU A 326 -8.46 -1.69 -5.26
CA GLU A 326 -9.37 -1.75 -6.41
C GLU A 326 -9.22 -3.03 -7.23
N THR A 327 -8.09 -3.71 -7.13
CA THR A 327 -7.80 -4.95 -7.87
C THR A 327 -7.96 -6.17 -6.96
N LEU A 328 -6.97 -6.44 -6.11
CA LEU A 328 -6.97 -7.54 -5.15
C LEU A 328 -8.11 -7.40 -4.13
N GLY A 329 -8.40 -6.17 -3.68
CA GLY A 329 -9.42 -5.89 -2.68
C GLY A 329 -10.87 -5.88 -3.22
N ASP A 330 -11.10 -5.77 -4.53
CA ASP A 330 -12.44 -5.66 -5.14
C ASP A 330 -13.49 -6.70 -4.67
N PRO A 331 -13.13 -7.98 -4.40
CA PRO A 331 -14.06 -8.96 -3.87
C PRO A 331 -14.66 -8.64 -2.49
N TYR A 332 -14.11 -7.67 -1.75
CA TYR A 332 -14.45 -7.38 -0.36
C TYR A 332 -15.22 -6.07 -0.15
N ARG A 333 -15.61 -5.36 -1.21
CA ARG A 333 -16.31 -4.05 -1.13
C ARG A 333 -17.55 -4.06 -0.25
N GLN A 334 -18.29 -5.16 -0.27
CA GLN A 334 -19.52 -5.37 0.50
C GLN A 334 -19.27 -5.34 2.01
N LEU A 335 -18.05 -5.65 2.47
CA LEU A 335 -17.71 -5.73 3.89
C LEU A 335 -17.49 -4.37 4.55
N SER A 336 -17.30 -3.29 3.77
CA SER A 336 -17.15 -1.93 4.31
C SER A 336 -18.38 -1.55 5.12
N ASP A 337 -18.25 -1.15 6.39
CA ASP A 337 -19.44 -0.79 7.20
C ASP A 337 -20.08 0.53 6.72
N LYS A 338 -21.40 0.56 6.55
CA LYS A 338 -22.18 1.74 6.13
C LYS A 338 -22.87 2.44 7.30
N SER A 339 -22.67 1.97 8.53
CA SER A 339 -23.27 2.54 9.73
C SER A 339 -22.84 3.99 9.99
N VAL A 340 -23.75 4.76 10.59
CA VAL A 340 -23.46 6.13 11.04
C VAL A 340 -22.33 6.15 12.08
N LYS A 341 -22.20 5.10 12.90
CA LYS A 341 -21.10 4.95 13.86
C LYS A 341 -19.75 4.87 13.13
N SER A 342 -19.64 4.00 12.12
CA SER A 342 -18.43 3.90 11.30
C SER A 342 -18.10 5.23 10.63
N TRP A 343 -19.11 5.97 10.14
CA TRP A 343 -18.90 7.30 9.58
C TRP A 343 -18.43 8.36 10.59
N LYS A 344 -18.87 8.29 11.86
CA LYS A 344 -18.34 9.18 12.90
C LYS A 344 -16.86 8.86 13.17
N ILE A 345 -16.54 7.58 13.34
CA ILE A 345 -15.17 7.10 13.60
C ILE A 345 -14.23 7.47 12.44
N GLU A 346 -14.62 7.21 11.19
CA GLU A 346 -13.79 7.53 10.02
C GLU A 346 -13.45 9.01 9.96
N ARG A 347 -14.39 9.88 10.32
CA ARG A 347 -14.17 11.33 10.30
C ARG A 347 -13.16 11.75 11.36
N TYR A 348 -13.29 11.29 12.59
CA TYR A 348 -12.37 11.69 13.65
C TYR A 348 -10.96 11.13 13.41
N LEU A 349 -10.84 9.84 13.09
CA LEU A 349 -9.53 9.19 12.90
C LEU A 349 -8.76 9.78 11.71
N ILE A 350 -9.39 9.90 10.54
CA ILE A 350 -8.64 10.32 9.34
C ILE A 350 -8.17 11.78 9.44
N HIS A 351 -8.94 12.65 10.09
CA HIS A 351 -8.56 14.05 10.28
C HIS A 351 -7.59 14.22 11.46
N SER A 352 -7.66 13.39 12.51
CA SER A 352 -6.65 13.42 13.57
C SER A 352 -5.27 13.01 13.03
N VAL A 353 -5.21 11.99 12.16
CA VAL A 353 -3.96 11.60 11.49
C VAL A 353 -3.44 12.73 10.58
N LEU A 354 -4.32 13.41 9.85
CA LEU A 354 -3.93 14.58 9.04
C LEU A 354 -3.37 15.71 9.91
N VAL A 355 -4.07 16.09 10.99
CA VAL A 355 -3.61 17.15 11.90
C VAL A 355 -2.25 16.79 12.48
N PHE A 356 -2.08 15.54 12.93
CA PHE A 356 -0.80 15.06 13.42
C PHE A 356 0.30 15.15 12.36
N ALA A 357 0.04 14.69 11.13
CA ALA A 357 1.01 14.78 10.03
C ALA A 357 1.42 16.23 9.71
N VAL A 358 0.47 17.17 9.74
CA VAL A 358 0.74 18.60 9.53
C VAL A 358 1.60 19.17 10.65
N VAL A 359 1.23 18.91 11.91
CA VAL A 359 2.00 19.38 13.09
C VAL A 359 3.42 18.83 13.05
N MET A 360 3.58 17.52 12.83
CA MET A 360 4.89 16.88 12.72
C MET A 360 5.74 17.46 11.59
N THR A 361 5.13 17.72 10.44
CA THR A 361 5.84 18.33 9.31
C THR A 361 6.31 19.74 9.67
N GLY A 362 5.44 20.55 10.30
CA GLY A 362 5.81 21.89 10.79
C GLY A 362 6.98 21.84 11.76
N LEU A 363 6.92 20.96 12.76
CA LEU A 363 8.02 20.76 13.72
C LEU A 363 9.32 20.34 13.03
N THR A 364 9.25 19.40 12.08
CA THR A 364 10.43 18.92 11.35
C THR A 364 11.09 20.04 10.54
N ILE A 365 10.29 20.82 9.81
CA ILE A 365 10.78 21.94 9.00
C ILE A 365 11.38 23.03 9.90
N THR A 366 10.70 23.40 10.98
CA THR A 366 11.21 24.40 11.94
C THR A 366 12.52 23.94 12.57
N ASN A 367 12.61 22.68 12.99
CA ASN A 367 13.82 22.13 13.59
C ASN A 367 15.01 22.12 12.61
N TYR A 368 14.75 21.78 11.34
CA TYR A 368 15.76 21.84 10.28
C TYR A 368 16.30 23.25 10.07
N PHE A 369 15.43 24.27 10.02
CA PHE A 369 15.87 25.67 9.85
C PHE A 369 16.51 26.28 11.10
N MET A 370 16.27 25.73 12.29
CA MET A 370 16.86 26.18 13.55
C MET A 370 18.13 25.39 13.94
N SER A 371 18.73 24.64 13.01
CA SER A 371 19.94 23.84 13.24
C SER A 371 19.85 22.97 14.52
N PHE A 372 18.67 22.41 14.79
CA PHE A 372 18.40 21.51 15.91
C PHE A 372 18.44 22.12 17.33
N GLU A 373 18.50 23.44 17.49
CA GLU A 373 18.49 24.10 18.81
C GLU A 373 17.16 23.96 19.57
N LEU A 374 16.03 23.77 18.87
CA LEU A 374 14.69 23.84 19.48
C LEU A 374 14.27 22.53 20.15
N LEU A 375 14.53 21.38 19.51
CA LEU A 375 14.00 20.08 19.95
C LEU A 375 15.03 18.94 19.99
N GLY A 376 16.27 19.15 19.51
CA GLY A 376 17.32 18.14 19.50
C GLY A 376 16.84 16.75 19.01
N GLN A 377 17.18 15.70 19.76
CA GLN A 377 16.81 14.29 19.50
C GLN A 377 15.31 13.96 19.64
N ALA A 378 14.49 14.86 20.20
CA ALA A 378 13.06 14.59 20.36
C ALA A 378 12.34 14.47 18.99
N THR A 379 12.85 15.15 17.97
CA THR A 379 12.32 15.07 16.60
C THR A 379 12.51 13.68 15.99
N ASP A 380 13.67 13.05 16.20
CA ASP A 380 13.97 11.71 15.70
C ASP A 380 13.11 10.64 16.39
N GLN A 381 12.88 10.80 17.69
CA GLN A 381 12.00 9.91 18.44
C GLN A 381 10.55 10.02 17.93
N LEU A 382 10.09 11.23 17.62
CA LEU A 382 8.77 11.44 17.01
C LEU A 382 8.67 10.86 15.60
N HIS A 383 9.72 11.00 14.77
CA HIS A 383 9.78 10.37 13.44
C HIS A 383 9.70 8.86 13.52
N SER A 384 10.38 8.25 14.49
CA SER A 384 10.37 6.81 14.75
C SER A 384 8.97 6.33 15.19
N ILE A 385 8.35 7.01 16.16
CA ILE A 385 6.99 6.68 16.63
C ILE A 385 5.98 6.81 15.48
N TYR A 386 6.09 7.85 14.65
CA TYR A 386 5.18 8.03 13.52
C TYR A 386 5.40 7.00 12.42
N GLY A 387 6.66 6.68 12.10
CA GLY A 387 7.01 5.62 11.15
C GLY A 387 6.47 4.25 11.59
N PHE A 388 6.54 3.96 12.88
CA PHE A 388 5.97 2.76 13.49
C PHE A 388 4.44 2.78 13.50
N ALA A 389 3.81 3.85 13.99
CA ALA A 389 2.35 3.90 14.11
C ALA A 389 1.68 3.96 12.72
N ILE A 390 2.06 4.92 11.88
CA ILE A 390 1.36 5.17 10.61
C ILE A 390 1.90 4.31 9.47
N GLY A 391 3.23 4.12 9.40
CA GLY A 391 3.87 3.34 8.35
C GLY A 391 3.59 1.84 8.46
N SER A 392 4.02 1.20 9.54
CA SER A 392 3.91 -0.27 9.66
C SER A 392 2.53 -0.76 10.11
N LEU A 393 1.94 -0.16 11.15
CA LEU A 393 0.67 -0.65 11.69
C LEU A 393 -0.54 -0.26 10.82
N PHE A 394 -0.67 1.02 10.44
CA PHE A 394 -1.87 1.48 9.70
C PHE A 394 -1.77 1.36 8.18
N ALA A 395 -0.66 1.72 7.54
CA ALA A 395 -0.56 1.64 6.08
C ALA A 395 -0.27 0.21 5.58
N GLY A 396 0.56 -0.53 6.32
CA GLY A 396 0.95 -1.89 6.00
C GLY A 396 -0.04 -2.96 6.43
N VAL A 397 -0.10 -3.21 7.74
CA VAL A 397 -0.94 -4.27 8.35
C VAL A 397 -2.43 -4.03 8.06
N VAL A 398 -2.94 -2.83 8.33
CA VAL A 398 -4.35 -2.50 8.07
C VAL A 398 -4.63 -2.26 6.58
N GLY A 399 -3.66 -1.75 5.81
CA GLY A 399 -3.86 -1.45 4.40
C GLY A 399 -3.92 -2.65 3.48
N THR A 400 -3.20 -3.73 3.76
CA THR A 400 -3.14 -4.92 2.89
C THR A 400 -3.82 -6.15 3.48
N GLY A 401 -3.81 -6.30 4.81
CA GLY A 401 -4.31 -7.49 5.50
C GLY A 401 -5.80 -7.47 5.86
N PHE A 402 -6.40 -6.29 6.02
CA PHE A 402 -7.76 -6.16 6.55
C PHE A 402 -8.87 -6.31 5.51
N TYR A 403 -8.55 -6.58 4.23
CA TYR A 403 -9.56 -6.70 3.17
C TYR A 403 -10.67 -7.72 3.51
N PRO A 404 -10.35 -8.95 3.95
CA PRO A 404 -11.37 -9.94 4.29
C PRO A 404 -12.15 -9.63 5.58
N PHE A 405 -11.66 -8.69 6.41
CA PHE A 405 -12.25 -8.35 7.71
C PHE A 405 -13.22 -7.16 7.58
N MET A 406 -12.74 -6.05 7.04
CA MET A 406 -13.40 -4.74 7.11
C MET A 406 -13.61 -4.07 5.74
N GLY A 407 -13.24 -4.76 4.65
CA GLY A 407 -13.42 -4.27 3.29
C GLY A 407 -12.14 -3.72 2.66
N ASN A 408 -12.24 -3.33 1.40
CA ASN A 408 -11.07 -3.13 0.54
C ASN A 408 -10.33 -1.79 0.72
N ARG A 409 -10.94 -0.78 1.36
CA ARG A 409 -10.37 0.57 1.49
C ARG A 409 -10.29 1.06 2.94
N VAL A 410 -10.01 0.17 3.89
CA VAL A 410 -9.92 0.50 5.33
C VAL A 410 -8.85 1.58 5.58
N TRP A 411 -7.64 1.41 5.06
CA TRP A 411 -6.58 2.42 5.17
C TRP A 411 -6.98 3.79 4.59
N CYS A 412 -7.48 3.81 3.34
CA CYS A 412 -7.93 5.05 2.69
C CYS A 412 -9.09 5.75 3.44
N ARG A 413 -9.85 4.99 4.22
CA ARG A 413 -11.04 5.48 4.93
C ARG A 413 -10.72 6.00 6.34
N PHE A 414 -9.81 5.34 7.06
CA PHE A 414 -9.57 5.65 8.48
C PHE A 414 -8.20 6.29 8.75
N GLY A 415 -7.18 6.00 7.93
CA GLY A 415 -5.79 6.35 8.28
C GLY A 415 -5.04 7.18 7.25
N CYS A 416 -5.47 7.23 5.98
CA CYS A 416 -4.70 7.93 4.95
C CYS A 416 -4.81 9.46 5.06
N PRO A 417 -3.74 10.18 5.45
CA PRO A 417 -3.80 11.63 5.65
C PRO A 417 -4.01 12.38 4.32
N LEU A 418 -3.43 11.88 3.22
CA LEU A 418 -3.64 12.46 1.90
C LEU A 418 -5.10 12.34 1.44
N ALA A 419 -5.79 11.24 1.77
CA ALA A 419 -7.20 11.09 1.48
C ALA A 419 -8.08 12.07 2.28
N ALA A 420 -7.66 12.46 3.49
CA ALA A 420 -8.29 13.53 4.26
C ALA A 420 -8.05 14.91 3.63
N TYR A 421 -6.81 15.24 3.26
CA TYR A 421 -6.47 16.50 2.61
C TYR A 421 -7.25 16.69 1.30
N LEU A 422 -7.17 15.70 0.39
CA LEU A 422 -7.96 15.66 -0.84
C LEU A 422 -9.48 15.70 -0.54
N GLY A 423 -9.90 15.12 0.58
CA GLY A 423 -11.30 15.02 1.00
C GLY A 423 -11.89 16.35 1.44
N LEU A 424 -11.10 17.21 2.06
CA LEU A 424 -11.47 18.58 2.42
C LEU A 424 -11.70 19.39 1.15
N VAL A 425 -10.73 19.42 0.23
CA VAL A 425 -10.87 20.13 -1.06
C VAL A 425 -12.05 19.57 -1.86
N GLN A 426 -12.21 18.23 -1.89
CA GLN A 426 -13.36 17.62 -2.55
C GLN A 426 -14.69 18.03 -1.93
N ARG A 427 -14.81 18.07 -0.61
CA ARG A 427 -16.07 18.36 0.09
C ARG A 427 -16.43 19.85 0.11
N PHE A 428 -15.50 20.75 -0.13
CA PHE A 428 -15.82 22.19 -0.11
C PHE A 428 -15.68 22.90 -1.45
N LYS A 429 -14.77 22.48 -2.32
CA LYS A 429 -14.42 23.24 -3.54
C LYS A 429 -14.54 22.47 -4.85
N SER A 430 -14.45 21.13 -4.83
CA SER A 430 -14.38 20.38 -6.08
C SER A 430 -15.62 20.53 -6.98
N ARG A 431 -15.39 20.62 -8.28
CA ARG A 431 -16.40 20.54 -9.33
C ARG A 431 -17.04 19.14 -9.42
N PHE A 432 -16.31 18.11 -8.98
CA PHE A 432 -16.75 16.73 -9.03
C PHE A 432 -17.88 16.47 -8.02
N ARG A 433 -18.94 15.83 -8.51
CA ARG A 433 -20.06 15.32 -7.70
C ARG A 433 -20.67 14.10 -8.40
N ILE A 434 -21.34 13.25 -7.62
CA ILE A 434 -22.21 12.22 -8.19
C ILE A 434 -23.64 12.74 -8.09
N THR A 435 -24.25 13.04 -9.22
CA THR A 435 -25.64 13.49 -9.30
C THR A 435 -26.58 12.29 -9.32
N THR A 436 -27.80 12.52 -8.84
CA THR A 436 -28.78 11.46 -8.64
C THR A 436 -30.15 11.85 -9.18
N ASN A 437 -30.78 10.99 -9.98
CA ASN A 437 -32.18 11.13 -10.36
C ASN A 437 -33.08 10.32 -9.41
N GLY A 438 -33.50 10.94 -8.31
CA GLY A 438 -34.21 10.24 -7.23
C GLY A 438 -35.53 9.58 -7.66
N GLY A 439 -36.25 10.18 -8.61
CA GLY A 439 -37.52 9.63 -9.13
C GLY A 439 -37.37 8.28 -9.84
N GLN A 440 -36.16 7.92 -10.28
CA GLN A 440 -35.88 6.63 -10.92
C GLN A 440 -35.29 5.58 -9.95
N CYS A 441 -35.08 5.96 -8.68
CA CYS A 441 -34.48 5.08 -7.68
C CYS A 441 -35.49 4.03 -7.19
N ILE A 442 -35.21 2.76 -7.48
CA ILE A 442 -35.99 1.61 -6.99
C ILE A 442 -35.48 1.04 -5.65
N SER A 443 -34.61 1.75 -4.95
CA SER A 443 -34.14 1.38 -3.60
C SER A 443 -33.45 0.01 -3.45
N CYS A 444 -32.94 -0.59 -4.55
CA CYS A 444 -32.36 -1.94 -4.55
C CYS A 444 -31.08 -2.10 -3.72
N GLY A 445 -30.35 -1.02 -3.42
CA GLY A 445 -29.19 -1.04 -2.52
C GLY A 445 -27.85 -1.44 -3.15
N ASN A 446 -27.80 -1.92 -4.39
CA ASN A 446 -26.54 -2.33 -5.06
C ASN A 446 -25.44 -1.26 -5.00
N CYS A 447 -25.82 0.01 -5.17
CA CYS A 447 -24.90 1.14 -5.11
C CYS A 447 -24.24 1.32 -3.72
N SER A 448 -24.98 1.10 -2.63
CA SER A 448 -24.44 1.11 -1.26
C SER A 448 -23.61 -0.14 -0.99
N THR A 449 -24.09 -1.32 -1.41
CA THR A 449 -23.40 -2.59 -1.21
C THR A 449 -21.99 -2.56 -1.77
N TYR A 450 -21.80 -2.08 -3.00
CA TYR A 450 -20.48 -2.03 -3.66
C TYR A 450 -19.73 -0.71 -3.44
N CYS A 451 -20.19 0.15 -2.54
CA CYS A 451 -19.43 1.32 -2.14
C CYS A 451 -18.28 0.92 -1.20
N GLU A 452 -17.07 0.87 -1.74
CA GLU A 452 -15.83 0.56 -1.01
C GLU A 452 -15.52 1.52 0.13
N MET A 453 -15.97 2.78 0.05
CA MET A 453 -15.78 3.78 1.11
C MET A 453 -16.83 3.70 2.22
N GLY A 454 -17.75 2.72 2.16
CA GLY A 454 -18.79 2.55 3.19
C GLY A 454 -19.83 3.68 3.21
N ILE A 455 -20.09 4.30 2.06
CA ILE A 455 -21.14 5.34 1.94
C ILE A 455 -22.46 4.64 1.64
N ASP A 456 -23.52 4.99 2.38
CA ASP A 456 -24.88 4.58 2.02
C ASP A 456 -25.40 5.42 0.84
N VAL A 457 -24.99 5.02 -0.38
CA VAL A 457 -25.35 5.69 -1.63
C VAL A 457 -26.85 5.66 -1.91
N ARG A 458 -27.54 4.58 -1.52
CA ARG A 458 -28.99 4.43 -1.64
C ARG A 458 -29.72 5.55 -0.91
N TRP A 459 -29.28 5.90 0.31
CA TRP A 459 -29.87 6.98 1.10
C TRP A 459 -29.88 8.32 0.37
N TYR A 460 -28.79 8.63 -0.36
CA TYR A 460 -28.66 9.81 -1.21
C TYR A 460 -29.54 9.73 -2.46
N ALA A 461 -29.48 8.59 -3.15
CA ALA A 461 -30.22 8.37 -4.38
C ALA A 461 -31.74 8.50 -4.18
N GLN A 462 -32.29 7.89 -3.11
CA GLN A 462 -33.71 7.98 -2.78
C GLN A 462 -34.21 9.41 -2.57
N ARG A 463 -33.33 10.30 -2.08
CA ARG A 463 -33.66 11.69 -1.77
C ARG A 463 -33.36 12.65 -2.94
N GLY A 464 -32.82 12.16 -4.04
CA GLY A 464 -32.35 13.04 -5.13
C GLY A 464 -31.18 13.95 -4.72
N GLN A 465 -30.42 13.57 -3.68
CA GLN A 465 -29.31 14.38 -3.18
C GLN A 465 -27.99 14.00 -3.84
N ASN A 466 -27.25 15.02 -4.28
CA ASN A 466 -25.90 14.84 -4.78
C ASN A 466 -24.98 14.25 -3.70
N ILE A 467 -24.12 13.30 -4.10
CA ILE A 467 -23.17 12.67 -3.19
C ILE A 467 -21.89 13.50 -3.20
N VAL A 468 -21.74 14.31 -2.17
CA VAL A 468 -20.59 15.21 -1.97
C VAL A 468 -19.92 14.92 -0.63
N ARG A 469 -19.44 13.68 -0.51
CA ARG A 469 -18.77 13.17 0.69
C ARG A 469 -17.27 13.40 0.60
N SER A 470 -16.65 13.82 1.71
CA SER A 470 -15.18 13.89 1.81
C SER A 470 -14.53 12.51 1.66
N SER A 471 -15.22 11.43 2.03
CA SER A 471 -14.71 10.05 1.90
C SER A 471 -14.78 9.50 0.47
N CYS A 472 -15.72 9.93 -0.37
CA CYS A 472 -15.89 9.39 -1.74
C CYS A 472 -14.61 9.51 -2.57
N VAL A 473 -14.06 8.41 -3.09
CA VAL A 473 -12.86 8.43 -3.95
C VAL A 473 -13.19 8.54 -5.44
N GLY A 474 -14.48 8.59 -5.80
CA GLY A 474 -14.92 8.73 -7.18
C GLY A 474 -14.63 7.51 -8.07
N CYS A 475 -14.62 6.30 -7.52
CA CYS A 475 -14.38 5.04 -8.24
C CYS A 475 -15.46 4.71 -9.29
N GLY A 476 -16.66 5.28 -9.17
CA GLY A 476 -17.74 5.14 -10.14
C GLY A 476 -18.48 3.80 -10.14
N VAL A 477 -18.07 2.84 -9.29
CA VAL A 477 -18.73 1.52 -9.22
C VAL A 477 -20.21 1.64 -8.86
N CYS A 478 -20.58 2.57 -7.97
CA CYS A 478 -21.99 2.78 -7.60
C CYS A 478 -22.90 3.17 -8.78
N SER A 479 -22.39 3.96 -9.72
CA SER A 479 -23.09 4.30 -10.97
C SER A 479 -23.16 3.10 -11.90
N ALA A 480 -22.05 2.38 -12.01
CA ALA A 480 -21.90 1.25 -12.90
C ALA A 480 -22.81 0.05 -12.53
N VAL A 481 -23.07 -0.19 -11.23
CA VAL A 481 -23.94 -1.28 -10.74
C VAL A 481 -25.42 -0.89 -10.64
N CYS A 482 -25.78 0.36 -10.97
CA CYS A 482 -27.16 0.82 -10.84
C CYS A 482 -27.99 0.34 -12.04
N PRO A 483 -29.00 -0.55 -11.86
CA PRO A 483 -29.76 -1.11 -12.98
C PRO A 483 -30.65 -0.06 -13.68
N ARG A 484 -30.96 1.04 -13.00
CA ARG A 484 -31.80 2.13 -13.52
C ARG A 484 -30.99 3.32 -14.02
N GLY A 485 -29.66 3.31 -13.92
CA GLY A 485 -28.82 4.44 -14.35
C GLY A 485 -29.03 5.74 -13.57
N VAL A 486 -29.47 5.64 -12.31
CA VAL A 486 -29.84 6.79 -11.46
C VAL A 486 -28.68 7.72 -11.13
N LEU A 487 -27.46 7.20 -11.12
CA LEU A 487 -26.27 7.88 -10.61
C LEU A 487 -25.31 8.22 -11.76
N LYS A 488 -24.87 9.47 -11.83
CA LYS A 488 -23.93 9.94 -12.85
C LYS A 488 -22.75 10.70 -12.24
N LEU A 489 -21.55 10.44 -12.74
CA LEU A 489 -20.34 11.14 -12.34
C LEU A 489 -20.22 12.42 -13.16
N GLU A 490 -20.28 13.59 -12.51
CA GLU A 490 -20.34 14.88 -13.19
C GLU A 490 -19.38 15.90 -12.59
N ASN A 491 -18.90 16.80 -13.45
CA ASN A 491 -18.17 18.00 -13.05
C ASN A 491 -19.07 19.21 -13.30
N GLY A 492 -19.51 19.90 -12.25
CA GLY A 492 -20.41 21.06 -12.33
C GLY A 492 -19.82 22.33 -11.72
N LYS A 493 -20.63 23.39 -11.59
CA LYS A 493 -20.30 24.61 -10.82
C LYS A 493 -20.29 24.32 -9.31
N GLU A 494 -19.84 25.24 -8.46
CA GLU A 494 -19.94 25.06 -7.00
C GLU A 494 -21.38 25.27 -6.49
N GLU A 495 -22.18 26.07 -7.18
CA GLU A 495 -23.58 26.33 -6.85
C GLU A 495 -24.46 25.07 -6.98
N GLY A 496 -25.42 24.92 -6.05
CA GLY A 496 -26.36 23.78 -6.01
C GLY A 496 -25.68 22.43 -5.83
N ARG A 497 -24.46 22.41 -5.26
CA ARG A 497 -23.66 21.19 -5.12
C ARG A 497 -24.13 20.33 -3.96
N ILE A 498 -24.48 20.96 -2.85
CA ILE A 498 -25.18 20.34 -1.73
C ILE A 498 -26.64 20.76 -1.86
N ASN A 499 -27.50 19.81 -2.20
CA ASN A 499 -28.94 20.03 -2.25
C ASN A 499 -29.54 19.38 -1.01
N ASP A 500 -29.95 20.20 -0.05
CA ASP A 500 -30.59 19.73 1.19
C ASP A 500 -32.10 19.53 1.04
N MET A 501 -32.68 19.86 -0.13
CA MET A 501 -34.10 19.61 -0.43
C MET A 501 -34.29 18.18 -0.96
N PRO A 502 -34.73 17.21 -0.14
CA PRO A 502 -35.03 15.88 -0.64
C PRO A 502 -36.24 15.94 -1.58
N ILE A 503 -36.19 15.22 -2.70
CA ILE A 503 -37.41 14.84 -3.41
C ILE A 503 -38.17 13.88 -2.47
N ILE A 504 -39.20 14.37 -1.80
CA ILE A 504 -40.08 13.54 -0.98
C ILE A 504 -41.00 12.79 -1.95
N ILE A 505 -40.71 11.52 -2.20
CA ILE A 505 -41.60 10.65 -2.97
C ILE A 505 -42.60 10.05 -1.97
N GLY A 506 -43.85 10.53 -2.00
CA GLY A 506 -44.93 10.14 -1.09
C GLY A 506 -46.07 11.18 -1.08
N ASN A 507 -47.15 10.89 -0.35
CA ASN A 507 -48.40 11.69 -0.31
C ASN A 507 -48.24 13.13 0.23
N ASP A 508 -47.02 13.53 0.61
CA ASP A 508 -46.67 14.85 1.15
C ASP A 508 -45.81 15.69 0.19
N SER A 509 -45.72 15.32 -1.09
CA SER A 509 -44.99 16.12 -2.08
C SER A 509 -45.73 17.44 -2.35
N VAL A 510 -45.11 18.55 -1.92
CA VAL A 510 -45.34 19.94 -2.36
C VAL A 510 -46.79 20.42 -2.27
N LYS A 511 -47.15 21.07 -1.15
CA LYS A 511 -48.27 22.02 -1.15
C LYS A 511 -47.84 23.25 -1.95
N ALA A 512 -48.26 23.33 -3.21
CA ALA A 512 -48.24 24.59 -3.94
C ALA A 512 -49.08 25.60 -3.14
N LYS A 513 -48.49 26.72 -2.74
CA LYS A 513 -49.28 27.88 -2.32
C LYS A 513 -49.95 28.40 -3.59
N ILE A 514 -51.24 28.08 -3.73
CA ILE A 514 -52.15 28.71 -4.69
C ILE A 514 -52.29 30.18 -4.31
#